data_AF-A0A7Y0CSE0-F1
#
_entry.id   AF-A0A7Y0CSE0-F1
#
_cell.length_a   1.000
_cell.length_b   1.000
_cell.length_c   1.000
_cell.angle_alpha   90.00
_cell.angle_beta   90.00
_cell.angle_gamma   90.00
#
_symmetry.space_group_name_H-M   'P 1'
#
loop_
_entity.id
_entity.type
_entity.pdbx_description
1 polymer ?
#
loop_
_entity_poly.entity_id
_entity_poly.type
_entity_poly.pdbx_seq_one_letter_code
_entity_poly.pdbx_strand_id
1 'polypeptide(L)'
;MTAYYATNLTALASKVCPKAPAGAQTFVDQLTGYVLWGVLALFVIGGITGIGSIVAGRVFSMPHASKVGVISIVVVFLAAIGYMIVPSMISGITGSGCI
;
A
#
# COMPACT_ATOMS: atom_id res chain seq x y z
N MET A 1 -30.82 -7.86 -25.09
CA MET A 1 -29.59 -8.02 -24.28
C MET A 1 -29.97 -8.18 -22.81
N THR A 2 -30.87 -9.13 -22.55
CA THR A 2 -31.75 -9.24 -21.36
C THR A 2 -31.56 -10.61 -20.66
N ALA A 3 -30.47 -11.32 -20.94
CA ALA A 3 -30.24 -12.66 -20.38
C ALA A 3 -29.34 -12.65 -19.12
N TYR A 4 -28.71 -11.51 -18.79
CA TYR A 4 -27.73 -11.45 -17.70
C TYR A 4 -28.35 -11.33 -16.30
N TYR A 5 -29.63 -10.99 -16.14
CA TYR A 5 -30.22 -10.73 -14.81
C TYR A 5 -30.79 -11.99 -14.12
N ALA A 6 -31.14 -13.04 -14.85
CA ALA A 6 -31.75 -14.24 -14.25
C ALA A 6 -30.72 -15.13 -13.53
N THR A 7 -29.48 -15.17 -14.02
CA THR A 7 -28.35 -15.88 -13.39
C THR A 7 -27.83 -15.19 -12.12
N ASN A 8 -28.18 -13.93 -11.89
CA ASN A 8 -27.77 -13.19 -10.69
C ASN A 8 -28.57 -13.63 -9.45
N LEU A 9 -29.86 -13.93 -9.57
CA LEU A 9 -30.72 -14.21 -8.41
C LEU A 9 -30.39 -15.53 -7.70
N THR A 10 -30.01 -16.57 -8.46
CA THR A 10 -29.62 -17.87 -7.90
C THR A 10 -28.20 -17.85 -7.31
N ALA A 11 -27.35 -16.91 -7.75
CA ALA A 11 -26.02 -16.66 -7.17
C ALA A 11 -26.05 -15.79 -5.89
N LEU A 12 -27.17 -15.13 -5.58
CA LEU A 12 -27.34 -14.36 -4.33
C LEU A 12 -27.61 -15.26 -3.11
N ALA A 13 -28.07 -16.50 -3.28
CA ALA A 13 -28.52 -17.34 -2.17
C ALA A 13 -27.39 -18.13 -1.47
N SER A 14 -26.19 -18.20 -2.05
CA SER A 14 -25.07 -18.99 -1.51
C SER A 14 -23.75 -18.21 -1.41
N LYS A 15 -23.81 -16.87 -1.29
CA LYS A 15 -22.64 -15.99 -1.30
C LYS A 15 -22.48 -15.24 0.02
N VAL A 16 -21.56 -15.72 0.87
CA VAL A 16 -21.09 -14.92 2.02
C VAL A 16 -20.28 -13.75 1.48
N CYS A 17 -20.97 -12.64 1.24
CA CYS A 17 -20.36 -11.38 0.83
C CYS A 17 -19.95 -10.61 2.10
N PRO A 18 -18.69 -10.17 2.26
CA PRO A 18 -18.32 -9.21 3.30
C PRO A 18 -18.88 -7.84 2.90
N LYS A 19 -20.17 -7.65 3.12
CA LYS A 19 -20.81 -6.34 3.03
C LYS A 19 -20.49 -5.63 4.34
N ALA A 20 -19.59 -4.64 4.29
CA ALA A 20 -19.38 -3.77 5.44
C ALA A 20 -20.76 -3.22 5.88
N PRO A 21 -21.18 -3.43 7.14
CA PRO A 21 -22.51 -3.04 7.59
C PRO A 21 -22.68 -1.53 7.39
N ALA A 22 -23.83 -1.14 6.85
CA ALA A 22 -24.11 0.25 6.46
C ALA A 22 -23.82 1.20 7.65
N GLY A 23 -22.86 2.10 7.45
CA GLY A 23 -22.35 3.01 8.48
C GLY A 23 -20.84 2.89 8.77
N ALA A 24 -20.19 1.78 8.39
CA ALA A 24 -18.74 1.59 8.61
C ALA A 24 -17.84 2.06 7.46
N GLN A 25 -18.39 2.26 6.24
CA GLN A 25 -17.61 2.70 5.08
C GLN A 25 -16.85 4.00 5.34
N THR A 26 -17.49 5.00 5.94
CA THR A 26 -16.88 6.32 6.20
C THR A 26 -15.68 6.26 7.12
N PHE A 27 -15.68 5.33 8.08
CA PHE A 27 -14.55 5.13 8.99
C PHE A 27 -13.42 4.36 8.30
N VAL A 28 -13.74 3.41 7.44
CA VAL A 28 -12.75 2.68 6.63
C VAL A 28 -12.07 3.61 5.64
N ASP A 29 -12.82 4.50 4.98
CA ASP A 29 -12.28 5.48 4.02
C ASP A 29 -11.37 6.51 4.70
N GLN A 30 -11.72 6.95 5.91
CA GLN A 30 -10.87 7.87 6.69
C GLN A 30 -9.59 7.19 7.18
N LEU A 31 -9.68 5.99 7.74
CA LEU A 31 -8.49 5.26 8.21
C LEU A 31 -7.53 4.94 7.05
N THR A 32 -8.07 4.43 5.94
CA THR A 32 -7.26 4.15 4.75
C THR A 32 -6.64 5.43 4.19
N GLY A 33 -7.36 6.56 4.20
CA GLY A 33 -6.83 7.87 3.83
C GLY A 33 -5.66 8.34 4.69
N TYR A 34 -5.74 8.21 6.03
CA TYR A 34 -4.64 8.55 6.94
C TYR A 34 -3.43 7.65 6.75
N VAL A 35 -3.64 6.35 6.53
CA VAL A 35 -2.55 5.39 6.28
C VAL A 35 -1.85 5.72 4.97
N LEU A 36 -2.59 6.05 3.90
CA LEU A 36 -2.02 6.42 2.61
C LEU A 36 -1.09 7.64 2.74
N TRP A 37 -1.57 8.70 3.42
CA TRP A 37 -0.78 9.90 3.69
C TRP A 37 0.42 9.62 4.62
N GLY A 38 0.23 8.79 5.64
CA GLY A 38 1.30 8.41 6.56
C GLY A 38 2.44 7.67 5.85
N VAL A 39 2.11 6.72 4.97
CA VAL A 39 3.11 5.98 4.20
C VAL A 39 3.80 6.88 3.17
N LEU A 40 3.06 7.79 2.52
CA LEU A 40 3.66 8.79 1.62
C LEU A 40 4.67 9.69 2.35
N ALA A 41 4.34 10.14 3.56
CA ALA A 41 5.25 10.94 4.39
C ALA A 41 6.52 10.15 4.76
N LEU A 42 6.40 8.85 5.09
CA LEU A 42 7.55 8.00 5.37
C LEU A 42 8.48 7.84 4.17
N PHE A 43 7.96 7.79 2.94
CA PHE A 43 8.80 7.78 1.73
C PHE A 43 9.61 9.07 1.57
N VAL A 44 9.01 10.23 1.86
CA VAL A 44 9.71 11.53 1.80
C VAL A 44 10.80 11.60 2.85
N ILE A 45 10.50 11.24 4.11
CA ILE A 45 11.47 11.25 5.21
C ILE A 45 12.61 10.27 4.93
N GLY A 46 12.29 9.07 4.43
CA GLY A 46 13.27 8.05 4.05
C GLY A 46 14.20 8.55 2.94
N GLY A 47 13.67 9.23 1.92
CA GLY A 47 14.46 9.84 0.85
C GLY A 47 15.41 10.93 1.35
N ILE A 48 14.91 11.86 2.18
CA ILE A 48 15.72 12.93 2.76
C ILE A 48 16.82 12.36 3.65
N THR A 49 16.49 11.37 4.49
CA THR A 49 17.45 10.73 5.40
C THR A 49 18.53 9.95 4.63
N GLY A 50 18.16 9.28 3.54
CA GLY A 50 19.10 8.62 2.63
C GLY A 50 20.11 9.61 2.04
N ILE A 51 19.62 10.68 1.42
CA ILE A 51 20.47 11.74 0.85
C ILE A 51 21.34 12.39 1.94
N GLY A 52 20.74 12.72 3.09
CA GLY A 52 21.42 13.33 4.23
C GLY A 52 22.56 12.46 4.77
N SER A 53 22.36 11.15 4.85
CA SER A 53 23.40 10.22 5.31
C SER A 53 24.57 10.09 4.34
N ILE A 54 24.32 10.21 3.02
CA ILE A 54 25.38 10.20 2.00
C ILE A 54 26.20 11.48 2.08
N VAL A 55 25.53 12.64 2.16
CA VAL A 55 26.20 13.95 2.26
C VAL A 55 27.00 14.04 3.57
N ALA A 56 26.40 13.67 4.70
CA ALA A 56 27.08 13.65 5.99
C ALA A 56 28.27 12.68 5.99
N GLY A 57 28.13 11.48 5.42
CA GLY A 57 29.22 10.50 5.34
C GLY A 57 30.44 11.00 4.55
N ARG A 58 30.22 11.85 3.53
CA ARG A 58 31.29 12.49 2.76
C ARG A 58 31.96 13.64 3.52
N VAL A 59 31.21 14.42 4.29
CA VAL A 59 31.73 15.53 5.10
C VAL A 59 32.57 15.01 6.28
N PHE A 60 32.17 13.91 6.91
CA PHE A 60 32.87 13.35 8.07
C PHE A 60 33.96 12.34 7.72
N SER A 61 34.29 12.12 6.43
CA SER A 61 35.28 11.11 5.97
C SER A 61 35.10 9.72 6.61
N MET A 62 33.86 9.35 6.92
CA MET A 62 33.52 8.05 7.51
C MET A 62 32.96 7.13 6.42
N PRO A 63 33.75 6.18 5.90
CA PRO A 63 33.32 5.30 4.81
C PRO A 63 32.18 4.37 5.21
N HIS A 64 31.98 4.12 6.51
CA HIS A 64 30.88 3.29 6.99
C HIS A 64 29.52 3.98 6.79
N ALA A 65 29.41 5.28 7.07
CA ALA A 65 28.15 6.03 6.99
C ALA A 65 27.64 6.16 5.55
N SER A 66 28.53 6.36 4.58
CA SER A 66 28.12 6.47 3.18
C SER A 66 27.65 5.13 2.59
N LYS A 67 28.15 3.98 3.08
CA LYS A 67 27.68 2.67 2.63
C LYS A 67 26.26 2.37 3.10
N VAL A 68 25.97 2.60 4.39
CA VAL A 68 24.59 2.42 4.90
C VAL A 68 23.62 3.44 4.30
N GLY A 69 24.08 4.63 3.94
CA GLY A 69 23.26 5.62 3.24
C GLY A 69 22.81 5.20 1.84
N VAL A 70 23.67 4.52 1.07
CA VAL A 70 23.26 3.98 -0.24
C VAL A 70 22.31 2.80 -0.08
N ILE A 71 22.59 1.92 0.91
CA ILE A 71 21.72 0.77 1.21
C ILE A 71 20.32 1.22 1.61
N SER A 72 20.19 2.28 2.41
CA SER A 72 18.87 2.80 2.81
C SER A 72 18.05 3.31 1.62
N ILE A 73 18.67 3.97 0.63
CA ILE A 73 17.97 4.40 -0.59
C ILE A 73 17.45 3.21 -1.39
N VAL A 74 18.25 2.13 -1.52
CA VAL A 74 17.82 0.92 -2.22
C VAL A 74 16.62 0.26 -1.51
N VAL A 75 16.64 0.19 -0.18
CA VAL A 75 15.53 -0.35 0.61
C VAL A 75 14.26 0.48 0.47
N VAL A 76 14.37 1.82 0.45
CA VAL A 76 13.22 2.72 0.22
C VAL A 76 12.62 2.50 -1.16
N PHE A 77 13.45 2.29 -2.19
CA PHE A 77 12.98 1.94 -3.54
C PHE A 77 12.26 0.58 -3.59
N LEU A 78 12.80 -0.45 -2.92
CA LEU A 78 12.13 -1.75 -2.83
C LEU A 78 10.80 -1.65 -2.08
N ALA A 79 10.74 -0.85 -1.02
CA ALA A 79 9.50 -0.57 -0.29
C ALA A 79 8.47 0.14 -1.18
N ALA A 80 8.90 1.07 -2.05
CA ALA A 80 8.01 1.75 -2.99
C ALA A 80 7.40 0.77 -4.01
N ILE A 81 8.19 -0.17 -4.51
CA ILE A 81 7.71 -1.24 -5.40
C ILE A 81 6.72 -2.14 -4.64
N GLY A 82 7.06 -2.57 -3.43
CA GLY A 82 6.15 -3.36 -2.59
C GLY A 82 4.82 -2.66 -2.32
N TYR A 83 4.85 -1.35 -2.09
CA TYR A 83 3.65 -0.54 -1.87
C TYR A 83 2.72 -0.49 -3.09
N MET A 84 3.24 -0.64 -4.31
CA MET A 84 2.41 -0.75 -5.52
C MET A 84 1.83 -2.15 -5.73
N ILE A 85 2.54 -3.20 -5.28
CA ILE A 85 2.15 -4.60 -5.50
C ILE A 85 1.19 -5.13 -4.42
N VAL A 86 1.37 -4.72 -3.17
CA VAL A 86 0.54 -5.20 -2.05
C VAL A 86 -0.96 -4.87 -2.22
N PRO A 87 -1.39 -3.65 -2.56
CA PRO A 87 -2.81 -3.37 -2.75
C PRO A 87 -3.41 -4.12 -3.94
N SER A 88 -2.65 -4.31 -5.02
CA SER A 88 -3.12 -5.09 -6.19
C SER A 88 -3.26 -6.58 -5.88
N MET A 89 -2.37 -7.15 -5.07
CA MET A 89 -2.48 -8.50 -4.53
C MET A 89 -3.67 -8.65 -3.57
N ILE A 90 -3.87 -7.68 -2.68
CA ILE A 90 -4.98 -7.69 -1.73
C ILE A 90 -6.31 -7.60 -2.49
N SER A 91 -6.44 -6.75 -3.51
CA SER A 91 -7.63 -6.70 -4.38
C SER A 91 -7.84 -7.99 -5.17
N GLY A 92 -6.77 -8.68 -5.57
CA GLY A 92 -6.85 -9.99 -6.22
C GLY A 92 -7.32 -11.12 -5.31
N ILE A 93 -6.89 -11.13 -4.04
CA ILE A 93 -7.29 -12.14 -3.03
C ILE A 93 -8.68 -11.86 -2.44
N THR A 94 -9.01 -10.59 -2.20
CA THR A 94 -10.32 -10.21 -1.65
C THR A 94 -11.45 -10.24 -2.68
N GLY A 95 -11.12 -10.25 -3.98
CA GLY A 95 -12.02 -10.54 -5.09
C GLY A 95 -13.17 -9.53 -5.25
N SER A 96 -13.47 -9.15 -6.50
CA SER A 96 -14.61 -8.27 -6.81
C SER A 96 -15.97 -8.96 -6.75
N GLY A 97 -16.20 -9.79 -5.73
CA GLY A 97 -17.56 -10.16 -5.32
C GLY A 97 -17.74 -11.64 -5.01
N CYS A 98 -17.70 -11.97 -3.71
CA CYS A 98 -18.33 -13.12 -3.07
C CYS A 98 -17.96 -14.53 -3.61
N ILE A 99 -17.96 -15.55 -2.75
CA ILE A 99 -17.84 -16.97 -3.16
C ILE A 99 -19.22 -17.61 -3.29
#